data_AF-A0A673XE35-F1
#
_entry.id   AF-A0A673XE35-F1
#
_cell.length_a   1.000
_cell.length_b   1.000
_cell.length_c   1.000
_cell.angle_alpha   90.00
_cell.angle_beta   90.00
_cell.angle_gamma   90.00
#
_symmetry.space_group_name_H-M   'P 1'
#
loop_
_entity.id
_entity.type
_entity.pdbx_description
1 polymer ?
#
loop_
_entity_poly.entity_id
_entity_poly.type
_entity_poly.pdbx_seq_one_letter_code
_entity_poly.pdbx_strand_id
1 'polypeptide(L)'
;MSYPGYGAPAGGYPGGYGGAPAGGHPPGGPGFGGYPGQQQDPLYGYFAAVAGQDGHISAEELQQCLTQANFSGGYKPFNLETCRLMINMLDRDMSCTMGFNEFKELWTVLNGWKQHFMSIDRDQSGTVDPQEMHQAVTSMGYRLSPQAMNCIIKRFSSHGKITFDDYVACCVKLRTLTDLFRKRDQAGQGMATFPYDDFIQCTMST
;
A
#
# COMPACT_ATOMS: atom_id res chain seq x y z
N MET A 1 34.28 -75.82 12.64
CA MET A 1 33.69 -75.10 11.48
C MET A 1 34.37 -73.74 11.42
N SER A 2 35.59 -73.64 10.86
CA SER A 2 35.94 -73.43 9.44
C SER A 2 36.05 -71.93 9.05
N TYR A 3 37.26 -71.36 9.23
CA TYR A 3 38.14 -70.60 8.30
C TYR A 3 37.54 -69.59 7.26
N PRO A 4 38.38 -68.77 6.54
CA PRO A 4 39.08 -67.53 6.90
C PRO A 4 38.78 -66.40 5.85
N GLY A 5 39.27 -65.15 5.89
CA GLY A 5 40.62 -64.72 5.49
C GLY A 5 40.67 -63.93 4.16
N TYR A 6 41.51 -62.87 4.14
CA TYR A 6 42.17 -62.19 3.00
C TYR A 6 41.35 -61.29 2.05
N GLY A 7 41.84 -60.12 1.59
CA GLY A 7 43.18 -59.52 1.72
C GLY A 7 43.28 -58.10 1.13
N ALA A 8 44.39 -57.43 1.46
CA ALA A 8 45.02 -56.34 0.69
C ALA A 8 45.93 -56.98 -0.41
N PRO A 9 46.66 -56.27 -1.32
CA PRO A 9 47.01 -54.84 -1.32
C PRO A 9 47.18 -54.15 -2.71
N ALA A 10 47.60 -52.88 -2.65
CA ALA A 10 48.59 -52.19 -3.49
C ALA A 10 48.31 -51.79 -4.96
N GLY A 11 48.59 -50.52 -5.25
CA GLY A 11 49.38 -50.15 -6.44
C GLY A 11 48.91 -48.89 -7.18
N GLY A 12 49.74 -47.83 -7.17
CA GLY A 12 49.77 -46.86 -8.28
C GLY A 12 49.73 -45.36 -7.94
N TYR A 13 50.85 -44.80 -7.50
CA TYR A 13 51.26 -43.40 -7.83
C TYR A 13 51.86 -43.38 -9.26
N PRO A 14 52.28 -42.24 -9.87
CA PRO A 14 52.06 -40.81 -9.59
C PRO A 14 51.75 -39.94 -10.84
N GLY A 15 51.40 -38.66 -10.61
CA GLY A 15 52.01 -37.51 -11.32
C GLY A 15 51.42 -37.04 -12.65
N GLY A 16 51.28 -35.71 -12.81
CA GLY A 16 51.08 -35.08 -14.12
C GLY A 16 50.62 -33.63 -14.08
N TYR A 17 51.56 -32.70 -14.25
CA TYR A 17 51.40 -31.25 -14.44
C TYR A 17 50.65 -30.87 -15.73
N GLY A 18 50.05 -29.67 -15.74
CA GLY A 18 49.61 -28.93 -16.94
C GLY A 18 48.14 -28.51 -16.80
N GLY A 19 47.73 -27.25 -16.84
CA GLY A 19 48.17 -26.11 -17.65
C GLY A 19 46.88 -25.46 -18.17
N ALA A 20 46.63 -24.20 -17.84
CA ALA A 20 45.49 -23.45 -18.38
C ALA A 20 45.62 -23.30 -19.91
N PRO A 21 44.52 -23.06 -20.64
CA PRO A 21 44.28 -21.67 -21.02
C PRO A 21 42.81 -21.22 -21.09
N ALA A 22 42.68 -19.91 -21.20
CA ALA A 22 41.48 -19.10 -21.25
C ALA A 22 40.64 -19.24 -22.54
N GLY A 23 39.36 -18.89 -22.43
CA GLY A 23 38.43 -18.55 -23.52
C GLY A 23 36.99 -18.81 -23.08
N GLY A 24 35.99 -17.95 -23.26
CA GLY A 24 35.89 -16.60 -23.80
C GLY A 24 34.50 -16.05 -23.43
N HIS A 25 34.39 -14.74 -23.18
CA HIS A 25 33.12 -14.06 -22.96
C HIS A 25 32.42 -13.76 -24.30
N PRO A 26 31.09 -13.91 -24.40
CA PRO A 26 30.29 -13.14 -25.34
C PRO A 26 29.79 -11.82 -24.71
N PRO A 27 29.60 -10.74 -25.49
CA PRO A 27 29.17 -9.43 -25.00
C PRO A 27 27.65 -9.24 -25.13
N GLY A 28 27.05 -8.46 -24.22
CA GLY A 28 25.82 -7.71 -24.52
C GLY A 28 24.64 -7.91 -23.54
N GLY A 29 24.40 -6.90 -22.72
CA GLY A 29 23.16 -6.66 -21.98
C GLY A 29 23.41 -5.78 -20.75
N PRO A 30 22.72 -4.63 -20.57
CA PRO A 30 22.81 -3.88 -19.33
C PRO A 30 22.07 -4.66 -18.23
N GLY A 31 22.82 -5.52 -17.54
CA GLY A 31 22.35 -6.20 -16.34
C GLY A 31 22.19 -5.16 -15.23
N PHE A 32 20.94 -4.80 -14.93
CA PHE A 32 20.60 -4.14 -13.68
C PHE A 32 21.16 -4.98 -12.52
N GLY A 33 22.07 -4.38 -11.77
CA GLY A 33 22.74 -5.01 -10.64
C GLY A 33 21.72 -5.53 -9.63
N GLY A 34 21.68 -6.85 -9.46
CA GLY A 34 20.95 -7.48 -8.38
C GLY A 34 21.55 -7.06 -7.04
N TYR A 35 20.79 -6.33 -6.23
CA TYR A 35 21.09 -6.15 -4.82
C TYR A 35 20.79 -7.46 -4.07
N PRO A 36 21.75 -8.02 -3.30
CA PRO A 36 21.53 -9.25 -2.56
C PRO A 36 20.85 -8.95 -1.22
N GLY A 37 19.81 -9.72 -0.87
CA GLY A 37 19.56 -10.07 0.54
C GLY A 37 18.31 -9.54 1.26
N GLN A 38 17.33 -8.93 0.60
CA GLN A 38 16.01 -8.75 1.22
C GLN A 38 15.02 -9.74 0.61
N GLN A 39 14.32 -10.49 1.47
CA GLN A 39 13.12 -11.23 1.10
C GLN A 39 12.23 -10.23 0.35
N GLN A 40 12.14 -10.34 -0.98
CA GLN A 40 11.44 -9.35 -1.78
C GLN A 40 9.98 -9.34 -1.34
N ASP A 41 9.58 -8.26 -0.68
CA ASP A 41 8.21 -8.03 -0.29
C ASP A 41 7.35 -8.19 -1.56
N PRO A 42 6.29 -9.03 -1.55
CA PRO A 42 5.48 -9.26 -2.74
C PRO A 42 4.92 -7.96 -3.33
N LEU A 43 4.79 -6.91 -2.51
CA LEU A 43 4.35 -5.59 -2.94
C LEU A 43 5.41 -4.80 -3.68
N TYR A 44 6.69 -5.14 -3.51
CA TYR A 44 7.79 -4.46 -4.20
C TYR A 44 7.71 -4.67 -5.72
N GLY A 45 7.21 -5.83 -6.18
CA GLY A 45 7.01 -6.08 -7.61
C GLY A 45 5.97 -5.13 -8.22
N TYR A 46 4.85 -4.90 -7.52
CA TYR A 46 3.84 -3.93 -7.95
C TYR A 46 4.37 -2.50 -7.88
N PHE A 47 5.06 -2.14 -6.80
CA PHE A 47 5.69 -0.83 -6.64
C PHE A 47 6.70 -0.55 -7.76
N ALA A 48 7.66 -1.44 -7.99
CA ALA A 48 8.71 -1.26 -8.99
C ALA A 48 8.19 -1.27 -10.43
N ALA A 49 7.00 -1.83 -10.68
CA ALA A 49 6.37 -1.80 -12.00
C ALA A 49 5.80 -0.43 -12.36
N VAL A 50 5.50 0.41 -11.36
CA VAL A 50 4.90 1.75 -11.57
C VAL A 50 5.77 2.89 -11.08
N ALA A 51 6.71 2.64 -10.16
CA ALA A 51 7.64 3.65 -9.68
C ALA A 51 8.57 4.05 -10.81
N GLY A 52 8.69 5.35 -11.04
CA GLY A 52 9.59 5.92 -12.03
C GLY A 52 11.06 5.71 -11.68
N GLN A 53 11.95 6.30 -12.49
CA GLN A 53 13.39 6.29 -12.23
C GLN A 53 13.76 7.06 -10.94
N ASP A 54 12.86 7.90 -10.44
CA ASP A 54 12.96 8.64 -9.20
C ASP A 54 12.69 7.77 -7.96
N GLY A 55 12.17 6.55 -8.13
CA GLY A 55 11.86 5.64 -7.03
C GLY A 55 10.65 6.07 -6.19
N HIS A 56 9.77 6.91 -6.75
CA HIS A 56 8.55 7.37 -6.11
C HIS A 56 7.34 7.10 -7.01
N ILE A 57 6.14 7.15 -6.44
CA ILE A 57 4.87 6.93 -7.13
C ILE A 57 4.03 8.22 -7.08
N SER A 58 3.64 8.71 -8.25
CA SER A 58 2.65 9.77 -8.45
C SER A 58 1.20 9.25 -8.33
N ALA A 59 0.22 10.15 -8.27
CA ALA A 59 -1.20 9.76 -8.20
C ALA A 59 -1.65 8.95 -9.42
N GLU A 60 -1.13 9.31 -10.60
CA GLU A 60 -1.39 8.63 -11.87
C GLU A 60 -0.80 7.20 -11.86
N GLU A 61 0.45 7.06 -11.38
CA GLU A 61 1.10 5.74 -11.24
C GLU A 61 0.42 4.87 -10.17
N LEU A 62 -0.03 5.47 -9.07
CA LEU A 62 -0.81 4.77 -8.03
C LEU A 62 -2.12 4.24 -8.60
N GLN A 63 -2.85 5.06 -9.38
CA GLN A 63 -4.10 4.64 -10.02
C GLN A 63 -3.87 3.45 -10.95
N GLN A 64 -2.82 3.52 -11.77
CA GLN A 64 -2.44 2.42 -12.67
C GLN A 64 -2.09 1.16 -11.88
N CYS A 65 -1.30 1.28 -10.82
CA CYS A 65 -0.92 0.17 -9.95
C CYS A 65 -2.14 -0.53 -9.34
N LEU A 66 -3.04 0.23 -8.74
CA LEU A 66 -4.25 -0.31 -8.10
C LEU A 66 -5.18 -0.97 -9.12
N THR A 67 -5.22 -0.44 -10.34
CA THR A 67 -6.01 -1.02 -11.44
C THR A 67 -5.38 -2.32 -11.95
N GLN A 68 -4.07 -2.34 -12.19
CA GLN A 68 -3.35 -3.53 -12.66
C GLN A 68 -3.35 -4.66 -11.63
N ALA A 69 -3.25 -4.31 -10.34
CA ALA A 69 -3.37 -5.27 -9.24
C ALA A 69 -4.81 -5.76 -9.01
N ASN A 70 -5.78 -5.29 -9.79
CA ASN A 70 -7.20 -5.56 -9.64
C ASN A 70 -7.69 -5.32 -8.19
N PHE A 71 -7.20 -4.24 -7.57
CA PHE A 71 -7.45 -3.97 -6.16
C PHE A 71 -8.93 -3.72 -5.89
N SER A 72 -9.60 -2.94 -6.75
CA SER A 72 -11.04 -2.73 -6.69
C SER A 72 -11.84 -4.02 -6.94
N GLY A 73 -11.24 -5.04 -7.56
CA GLY A 73 -11.92 -6.29 -7.88
C GLY A 73 -13.13 -6.06 -8.80
N GLY A 74 -14.31 -6.50 -8.37
CA GLY A 74 -15.56 -6.27 -9.10
C GLY A 74 -16.11 -4.84 -8.98
N TYR A 75 -15.51 -3.99 -8.13
CA TYR A 75 -15.94 -2.62 -7.95
C TYR A 75 -15.31 -1.66 -8.97
N LYS A 76 -15.90 -0.47 -9.10
CA LYS A 76 -15.37 0.58 -9.96
C LYS A 76 -13.90 0.88 -9.62
N PRO A 77 -13.02 1.08 -10.63
CA PRO A 77 -11.65 1.54 -10.40
C PRO A 77 -11.62 2.88 -9.66
N PHE A 78 -10.55 3.10 -8.87
CA PHE A 78 -10.35 4.37 -8.17
C PHE A 78 -10.21 5.52 -9.15
N ASN A 79 -10.81 6.66 -8.80
CA ASN A 79 -10.59 7.89 -9.55
C ASN A 79 -9.24 8.54 -9.15
N LEU A 80 -8.75 9.47 -9.97
CA LEU A 80 -7.46 10.11 -9.75
C LEU A 80 -7.44 10.98 -8.47
N GLU A 81 -8.56 11.61 -8.14
CA GLU A 81 -8.68 12.43 -6.94
C GLU A 81 -8.55 11.56 -5.68
N THR A 82 -9.18 10.39 -5.64
CA THR A 82 -9.01 9.43 -4.55
C THR A 82 -7.56 9.00 -4.40
N CYS A 83 -6.84 8.79 -5.52
CA CYS A 83 -5.42 8.45 -5.47
C CYS A 83 -4.57 9.59 -4.90
N ARG A 84 -4.89 10.85 -5.22
CA ARG A 84 -4.24 12.02 -4.60
C ARG A 84 -4.49 12.09 -3.10
N LEU A 85 -5.74 11.88 -2.68
CA LEU A 85 -6.10 11.81 -1.25
C LEU A 85 -5.28 10.74 -0.52
N MET A 86 -5.12 9.55 -1.13
CA MET A 86 -4.34 8.44 -0.57
C MET A 86 -2.87 8.79 -0.37
N ILE A 87 -2.26 9.48 -1.35
CA ILE A 87 -0.88 9.96 -1.24
C ILE A 87 -0.77 10.98 -0.12
N ASN A 88 -1.60 12.02 -0.13
CA ASN A 88 -1.54 13.10 0.87
C ASN A 88 -1.76 12.62 2.32
N MET A 89 -2.47 11.50 2.51
CA MET A 89 -2.66 10.90 3.84
C MET A 89 -1.35 10.38 4.45
N LEU A 90 -0.43 9.89 3.61
CA LEU A 90 0.84 9.27 4.05
C LEU A 90 2.06 10.12 3.73
N ASP A 91 1.89 11.13 2.87
CA ASP A 91 2.90 12.11 2.53
C ASP A 91 3.24 12.99 3.74
N ARG A 92 4.34 12.65 4.42
CA ARG A 92 4.82 13.36 5.62
C ARG A 92 5.72 14.54 5.28
N ASP A 93 6.29 14.56 4.08
CA ASP A 93 7.26 15.55 3.64
C ASP A 93 6.72 16.53 2.60
N MET A 94 5.42 16.42 2.26
CA MET A 94 4.74 17.21 1.23
C MET A 94 5.41 17.07 -0.14
N SER A 95 6.00 15.91 -0.43
CA SER A 95 6.59 15.61 -1.73
C SER A 95 5.54 15.44 -2.83
N CYS A 96 4.27 15.24 -2.46
CA CYS A 96 3.16 14.84 -3.33
C CYS A 96 3.42 13.51 -4.06
N THR A 97 4.37 12.72 -3.55
CA THR A 97 4.78 11.43 -4.12
C THR A 97 4.85 10.39 -3.00
N MET A 98 4.88 9.11 -3.38
CA MET A 98 4.86 8.02 -2.41
C MET A 98 6.07 7.10 -2.59
N GLY A 99 6.87 6.97 -1.54
CA GLY A 99 7.96 5.99 -1.47
C GLY A 99 7.46 4.58 -1.12
N PHE A 100 8.35 3.58 -1.18
CA PHE A 100 7.95 2.18 -0.98
C PHE A 100 7.38 1.87 0.42
N ASN A 101 7.93 2.48 1.47
CA ASN A 101 7.44 2.26 2.83
C ASN A 101 6.03 2.82 3.02
N GLU A 102 5.75 4.00 2.47
CA GLU A 102 4.43 4.62 2.47
C GLU A 102 3.45 3.79 1.63
N PHE A 103 3.88 3.28 0.48
CA PHE A 103 3.08 2.37 -0.35
C PHE A 103 2.67 1.11 0.40
N LYS A 104 3.56 0.51 1.19
CA LYS A 104 3.24 -0.64 2.03
C LYS A 104 2.22 -0.32 3.12
N GLU A 105 2.38 0.83 3.78
CA GLU A 105 1.42 1.32 4.76
C GLU A 105 0.05 1.55 4.10
N LEU A 106 0.02 2.20 2.93
CA LEU A 106 -1.20 2.42 2.16
C LEU A 106 -1.89 1.10 1.83
N TRP A 107 -1.14 0.15 1.28
CA TRP A 107 -1.68 -1.14 0.87
C TRP A 107 -2.36 -1.88 2.03
N THR A 108 -1.75 -1.86 3.21
CA THR A 108 -2.29 -2.50 4.42
C THR A 108 -3.60 -1.82 4.85
N VAL A 109 -3.62 -0.49 4.84
CA VAL A 109 -4.79 0.31 5.23
C VAL A 109 -5.94 0.12 4.24
N LEU A 110 -5.65 0.16 2.93
CA LEU A 110 -6.64 -0.08 1.88
C LEU A 110 -7.25 -1.47 1.99
N ASN A 111 -6.46 -2.51 2.31
CA ASN A 111 -6.99 -3.86 2.52
C ASN A 111 -7.94 -3.91 3.71
N GLY A 112 -7.59 -3.24 4.82
CA GLY A 112 -8.48 -3.11 5.98
C GLY A 112 -9.81 -2.46 5.62
N TRP A 113 -9.79 -1.35 4.88
CA TRP A 113 -11.02 -0.69 4.43
C TRP A 113 -11.81 -1.52 3.41
N LYS A 114 -11.15 -2.26 2.53
CA LYS A 114 -11.83 -3.17 1.59
C LYS A 114 -12.56 -4.29 2.33
N GLN A 115 -11.90 -4.96 3.28
CA GLN A 115 -12.54 -5.98 4.10
C GLN A 115 -13.72 -5.42 4.89
N HIS A 116 -13.54 -4.22 5.44
CA HIS A 116 -14.58 -3.54 6.19
C HIS A 116 -15.77 -3.16 5.31
N PHE A 117 -15.53 -2.62 4.11
CA PHE A 117 -16.57 -2.35 3.11
C PHE A 117 -17.36 -3.62 2.78
N MET A 118 -16.68 -4.73 2.49
CA MET A 118 -17.31 -6.01 2.20
C MET A 118 -18.13 -6.57 3.38
N SER A 119 -17.77 -6.25 4.62
CA SER A 119 -18.55 -6.67 5.79
C SER A 119 -19.85 -5.89 5.97
N ILE A 120 -19.93 -4.72 5.35
CA ILE A 120 -21.06 -3.80 5.45
C ILE A 120 -21.98 -3.92 4.23
N ASP A 121 -21.41 -4.04 3.02
CA ASP A 121 -22.08 -4.34 1.74
C ASP A 121 -22.60 -5.80 1.72
N ARG A 122 -23.55 -6.09 2.62
CA ARG A 122 -24.08 -7.46 2.84
C ARG A 122 -24.86 -7.98 1.66
N ASP A 123 -25.48 -7.09 0.90
CA ASP A 123 -26.23 -7.43 -0.31
C ASP A 123 -25.34 -7.52 -1.55
N GLN A 124 -24.03 -7.25 -1.41
CA GLN A 124 -23.05 -7.23 -2.49
C GLN A 124 -23.48 -6.32 -3.64
N SER A 125 -24.20 -5.24 -3.33
CA SER A 125 -24.62 -4.24 -4.31
C SER A 125 -23.43 -3.46 -4.87
N GLY A 126 -22.29 -3.49 -4.17
CA GLY A 126 -21.12 -2.67 -4.47
C GLY A 126 -21.31 -1.20 -4.17
N THR A 127 -22.32 -0.88 -3.36
CA THR A 127 -22.61 0.45 -2.87
C THR A 127 -22.99 0.40 -1.41
N VAL A 128 -22.68 1.46 -0.69
CA VAL A 128 -23.05 1.65 0.72
C VAL A 128 -24.17 2.68 0.80
N ASP A 129 -25.22 2.35 1.53
CA ASP A 129 -26.32 3.27 1.83
C ASP A 129 -26.01 4.17 3.05
N PRO A 130 -26.82 5.21 3.32
CA PRO A 130 -26.61 6.10 4.47
C PRO A 130 -26.57 5.41 5.84
N GLN A 131 -27.36 4.35 6.06
CA GLN A 131 -27.41 3.61 7.33
C GLN A 131 -26.16 2.74 7.49
N GLU A 132 -25.76 2.06 6.42
CA GLU A 132 -24.53 1.29 6.32
C GLU A 132 -23.30 2.18 6.52
N MET A 133 -23.29 3.40 5.95
CA MET A 133 -22.22 4.37 6.18
C MET A 133 -22.12 4.78 7.64
N HIS A 134 -23.27 5.01 8.30
CA HIS A 134 -23.28 5.32 9.73
C HIS A 134 -22.70 4.17 10.56
N GLN A 135 -23.08 2.93 10.24
CA GLN A 135 -22.52 1.75 10.90
C GLN A 135 -21.00 1.67 10.66
N ALA A 136 -20.55 1.92 9.43
CA ALA A 136 -19.15 1.84 9.03
C ALA A 136 -18.26 2.82 9.82
N VAL A 137 -18.69 4.07 9.90
CA VAL A 137 -17.93 5.11 10.60
C VAL A 137 -17.90 4.80 12.11
N THR A 138 -18.98 4.27 12.66
CA THR A 138 -19.06 3.88 14.08
C THR A 138 -18.17 2.68 14.39
N SER A 139 -18.16 1.64 13.54
CA SER A 139 -17.32 0.44 13.72
C SER A 139 -15.84 0.73 13.56
N MET A 140 -15.47 1.74 12.75
CA MET A 140 -14.10 2.28 12.68
C MET A 140 -13.70 3.09 13.93
N GLY A 141 -14.61 3.28 14.90
CA GLY A 141 -14.35 3.95 16.18
C GLY A 141 -14.57 5.45 16.19
N TYR A 142 -15.13 6.03 15.12
CA TYR A 142 -15.46 7.45 15.07
C TYR A 142 -16.79 7.72 15.79
N ARG A 143 -16.79 8.75 16.65
CA ARG A 143 -18.00 9.23 17.36
C ARG A 143 -18.38 10.60 16.80
N LEU A 144 -19.14 10.60 15.71
CA LEU A 144 -19.56 11.83 15.04
C LEU A 144 -20.99 12.20 15.44
N SER A 145 -21.28 13.50 15.47
CA SER A 145 -22.65 13.98 15.65
C SER A 145 -23.52 13.64 14.43
N PRO A 146 -24.85 13.54 14.58
CA PRO A 146 -25.74 13.31 13.45
C PRO A 146 -25.61 14.38 12.35
N GLN A 147 -25.30 15.63 12.70
CA GLN A 147 -25.06 16.68 11.72
C GLN A 147 -23.79 16.42 10.91
N ALA A 148 -22.69 16.08 11.56
CA ALA A 148 -21.42 15.78 10.89
C ALA A 148 -21.56 14.54 9.97
N MET A 149 -22.26 13.50 10.45
CA MET A 149 -22.56 12.31 9.66
C MET A 149 -23.35 12.64 8.39
N ASN A 150 -24.39 13.46 8.50
CA ASN A 150 -25.19 13.89 7.35
C ASN A 150 -24.36 14.69 6.33
N CYS A 151 -23.41 15.52 6.78
CA CYS A 151 -22.49 16.22 5.90
C CYS A 151 -21.60 15.24 5.12
N ILE A 152 -21.05 14.22 5.78
CA ILE A 152 -20.23 13.18 5.16
C ILE A 152 -21.04 12.42 4.10
N ILE A 153 -22.21 11.91 4.48
CA ILE A 153 -23.08 11.14 3.58
C ILE A 153 -23.43 11.99 2.35
N LYS A 154 -23.85 13.25 2.52
CA LYS A 154 -24.17 14.13 1.38
C LYS A 154 -22.97 14.46 0.50
N ARG A 155 -21.75 14.48 1.06
CA ARG A 155 -20.53 14.82 0.32
C ARG A 155 -20.02 13.68 -0.56
N PHE A 156 -20.22 12.44 -0.14
CA PHE A 156 -19.69 11.24 -0.81
C PHE A 156 -20.78 10.36 -1.45
N SER A 157 -22.06 10.63 -1.17
CA SER A 157 -23.17 9.94 -1.82
C SER A 157 -23.48 10.55 -3.18
N SER A 158 -23.58 9.71 -4.19
CA SER A 158 -24.13 10.04 -5.49
C SER A 158 -25.44 9.25 -5.68
N HIS A 159 -26.55 9.95 -5.92
CA HIS A 159 -27.88 9.34 -6.05
C HIS A 159 -28.31 8.46 -4.86
N GLY A 160 -27.88 8.81 -3.64
CA GLY A 160 -28.23 8.05 -2.42
C GLY A 160 -27.38 6.79 -2.20
N LYS A 161 -26.36 6.57 -3.02
CA LYS A 161 -25.42 5.43 -2.93
C LYS A 161 -23.98 5.92 -2.85
N ILE A 162 -23.16 5.27 -2.05
CA ILE A 162 -21.73 5.57 -1.91
C ILE A 162 -20.97 4.42 -2.56
N THR A 163 -20.18 4.69 -3.60
CA THR A 163 -19.40 3.65 -4.26
C THR A 163 -18.19 3.26 -3.42
N PHE A 164 -17.54 2.14 -3.72
CA PHE A 164 -16.29 1.75 -3.04
C PHE A 164 -15.20 2.84 -3.10
N ASP A 165 -15.06 3.50 -4.25
CA ASP A 165 -14.14 4.62 -4.46
C ASP A 165 -14.48 5.81 -3.53
N ASP A 166 -15.75 6.22 -3.48
CA ASP A 166 -16.21 7.30 -2.59
C ASP A 166 -16.08 6.94 -1.11
N TYR A 167 -16.33 5.67 -0.77
CA TYR A 167 -16.16 5.14 0.59
C TYR A 167 -14.70 5.24 1.03
N VAL A 168 -13.77 4.80 0.20
CA VAL A 168 -12.33 4.89 0.48
C VAL A 168 -11.90 6.36 0.56
N ALA A 169 -12.34 7.22 -0.37
CA ALA A 169 -12.07 8.66 -0.31
C ALA A 169 -12.54 9.28 1.02
N CYS A 170 -13.72 8.88 1.51
CA CYS A 170 -14.22 9.30 2.80
C CYS A 170 -13.36 8.80 3.96
N CYS A 171 -12.94 7.53 3.95
CA CYS A 171 -12.11 6.95 5.01
C CYS A 171 -10.73 7.62 5.09
N VAL A 172 -10.14 7.89 3.93
CA VAL A 172 -8.90 8.66 3.80
C VAL A 172 -9.08 10.04 4.42
N LYS A 173 -10.10 10.80 4.00
CA LYS A 173 -10.34 12.15 4.53
C LYS A 173 -10.60 12.17 6.03
N LEU A 174 -11.41 11.24 6.53
CA LEU A 174 -11.69 11.12 7.96
C LEU A 174 -10.42 10.85 8.76
N ARG A 175 -9.57 9.93 8.27
CA ARG A 175 -8.31 9.61 8.93
C ARG A 175 -7.37 10.81 8.93
N THR A 176 -7.13 11.43 7.78
CA THR A 176 -6.21 12.56 7.66
C THR A 176 -6.63 13.73 8.56
N LEU A 177 -7.92 14.11 8.52
CA LEU A 177 -8.44 15.18 9.38
C LEU A 177 -8.36 14.83 10.86
N THR A 178 -8.61 13.56 11.23
CA THR A 178 -8.50 13.10 12.62
C THR A 178 -7.06 13.11 13.10
N ASP A 179 -6.11 12.70 12.28
CA ASP A 179 -4.68 12.73 12.62
C ASP A 179 -4.18 14.17 12.77
N LEU A 180 -4.61 15.08 11.89
CA LEU A 180 -4.32 16.52 11.99
C LEU A 180 -4.91 17.16 13.25
N PHE A 181 -6.12 16.77 13.61
CA PHE A 181 -6.78 17.21 14.84
C PHE A 181 -6.04 16.69 16.08
N ARG A 182 -5.75 15.38 16.15
CA ARG A 182 -5.06 14.75 17.28
C ARG A 182 -3.66 15.27 17.50
N LYS A 183 -2.93 15.64 16.44
CA LYS A 183 -1.61 16.30 16.56
C LYS A 183 -1.68 17.62 17.34
N ARG A 184 -2.82 18.31 17.32
CA ARG A 184 -3.05 19.59 18.00
C ARG A 184 -3.81 19.44 19.32
N ASP A 185 -4.69 18.45 19.44
CA ASP A 185 -5.34 18.08 20.71
C ASP A 185 -4.39 17.24 21.59
N GLN A 186 -3.25 17.83 21.99
CA GLN A 186 -2.27 17.15 22.84
C GLN A 186 -2.82 16.80 24.23
N ALA A 187 -3.86 17.52 24.68
CA ALA A 187 -4.53 17.27 25.95
C ALA A 187 -5.61 16.17 25.88
N GLY A 188 -5.98 15.71 24.67
CA GLY A 188 -7.03 14.70 24.47
C GLY A 188 -8.41 15.12 24.97
N GLN A 189 -8.69 16.43 24.97
CA GLN A 189 -9.92 17.01 25.52
C GLN A 189 -11.04 17.15 24.47
N GLY A 190 -10.77 16.79 23.21
CA GLY A 190 -11.71 16.96 22.11
C GLY A 190 -11.80 18.39 21.60
N MET A 191 -10.81 19.23 21.90
CA MET A 191 -10.71 20.61 21.41
C MET A 191 -9.28 20.92 20.99
N ALA A 192 -9.13 21.49 19.79
CA ALA A 192 -7.84 21.92 19.25
C ALA A 192 -7.93 23.38 18.77
N THR A 193 -6.90 24.17 19.07
CA THR A 193 -6.77 25.55 18.58
C THR A 193 -5.92 25.55 17.32
N PHE A 194 -6.41 26.23 16.28
CA PHE A 194 -5.71 26.36 15.01
C PHE A 194 -5.46 27.85 14.71
N PRO A 195 -4.21 28.27 14.49
CA PRO A 195 -3.94 29.50 13.75
C PRO A 195 -4.61 29.43 12.37
N TYR A 196 -5.06 30.56 11.83
CA TYR A 196 -5.79 30.58 10.55
C TYR A 196 -4.98 29.98 9.40
N ASP A 197 -3.73 30.41 9.24
CA ASP A 197 -2.86 29.91 8.16
C ASP A 197 -2.62 28.41 8.28
N ASP A 198 -2.44 27.93 9.51
CA ASP A 198 -2.26 26.51 9.81
C ASP A 198 -3.53 25.71 9.52
N PHE A 199 -4.71 26.26 9.81
CA PHE A 199 -5.99 25.67 9.43
C PHE A 199 -6.14 25.57 7.91
N ILE A 200 -5.82 26.62 7.16
CA ILE A 200 -5.87 26.61 5.69
C ILE A 200 -4.89 25.60 5.13
N GLN A 201 -3.64 25.59 5.62
CA GLN A 201 -2.63 24.63 5.18
C GLN A 201 -3.10 23.19 5.43
N CYS A 202 -3.59 22.89 6.64
CA CYS A 202 -4.06 21.56 7.02
C CYS A 202 -5.29 21.09 6.24
N THR A 203 -6.18 21.99 5.83
CA THR A 203 -7.42 21.61 5.13
C THR A 203 -7.27 21.57 3.63
N MET A 204 -6.39 22.40 3.06
CA MET A 204 -6.13 22.45 1.62
C MET A 204 -5.10 21.41 1.16
N SER A 205 -4.25 20.91 2.06
CA SER A 205 -3.35 19.79 1.77
C SER A 205 -4.08 18.42 1.73
N THR A 206 -5.38 18.37 2.05
CA THR A 206 -6.15 17.13 2.24
C THR A 206 -7.34 16.94 1.31
#